data_AF-H2XM81-F1
#
_entry.id   AF-H2XM81-F1
#
_cell.length_a   1.000
_cell.length_b   1.000
_cell.length_c   1.000
_cell.angle_alpha   90.00
_cell.angle_beta   90.00
_cell.angle_gamma   90.00
#
_symmetry.space_group_name_H-M   'P 1'
#
loop_
_entity.id
_entity.type
_entity.pdbx_description
1 polymer ?
#
loop_
_entity_poly.entity_id
_entity_poly.type
_entity_poly.pdbx_seq_one_letter_code
_entity_poly.pdbx_strand_id
1 'polypeptide(L)'
;EHDRPPKNTEEILTENDPGVVLTQLDEKLTKLTAESEIVEQLVTEKCLSLEKVTEKKENLIIQQNQIHDVMQKRLNELKEHAETAYDKGVFAKSYGIELSNRRTACEKERKNIKQQMSSFLSKHFPNGDSTQQSLLTQTSRFIKLEQMVEDLITLAINKPEDPYLRLGAQHSPPHVELLLSCSIAARHPSDPTKIKMNQLNI
;
A
#
# COMPACT_ATOMS: atom_id res chain seq x y z
N GLU A 1 -66.70 -89.46 -77.76
CA GLU A 1 -65.24 -89.62 -77.83
C GLU A 1 -64.56 -88.73 -76.81
N HIS A 2 -63.48 -89.24 -76.24
CA HIS A 2 -62.57 -88.57 -75.33
C HIS A 2 -61.91 -87.35 -75.99
N ASP A 3 -61.75 -86.24 -75.26
CA ASP A 3 -60.40 -85.78 -74.91
C ASP A 3 -60.40 -84.70 -73.81
N ARG A 4 -59.43 -84.79 -72.89
CA ARG A 4 -59.02 -83.83 -71.85
C ARG A 4 -57.48 -83.84 -71.91
N PRO A 5 -56.70 -82.83 -71.45
CA PRO A 5 -56.99 -81.49 -70.89
C PRO A 5 -55.99 -80.41 -71.43
N PRO A 6 -55.63 -79.31 -70.71
CA PRO A 6 -54.76 -79.43 -69.54
C PRO A 6 -55.35 -78.80 -68.28
N LYS A 7 -54.98 -79.42 -67.16
CA LYS A 7 -55.30 -79.01 -65.80
C LYS A 7 -54.43 -77.81 -65.46
N ASN A 8 -55.04 -76.65 -65.23
CA ASN A 8 -54.45 -75.64 -64.38
C ASN A 8 -54.53 -76.16 -62.94
N THR A 9 -53.50 -76.88 -62.52
CA THR A 9 -53.10 -76.91 -61.11
C THR A 9 -52.56 -75.53 -60.80
N GLU A 10 -53.45 -74.61 -60.44
CA GLU A 10 -53.06 -73.56 -59.51
C GLU A 10 -52.64 -74.29 -58.23
N GLU A 11 -51.34 -74.42 -58.04
CA GLU A 11 -50.75 -74.67 -56.72
C GLU A 11 -51.23 -73.53 -55.82
N ILE A 12 -52.35 -73.78 -55.15
CA ILE A 12 -52.75 -73.01 -53.99
C ILE A 12 -51.65 -73.26 -52.97
N LEU A 13 -50.72 -72.30 -52.90
CA LEU A 13 -49.75 -72.14 -51.85
C LEU A 13 -50.44 -72.43 -50.52
N THR A 14 -50.06 -73.52 -49.87
CA THR A 14 -50.56 -73.89 -48.56
C THR A 14 -49.95 -72.96 -47.52
N GLU A 15 -50.52 -71.77 -47.42
CA GLU A 15 -50.23 -70.74 -46.40
C GLU A 15 -50.53 -71.23 -44.97
N ASN A 16 -51.09 -72.45 -44.80
CA ASN A 16 -51.50 -73.06 -43.54
C ASN A 16 -50.96 -74.48 -43.30
N ASP A 17 -49.87 -74.89 -43.97
CA ASP A 17 -49.22 -76.16 -43.62
C ASP A 17 -48.55 -76.04 -42.23
N PRO A 18 -48.88 -76.88 -41.23
CA PRO A 18 -48.40 -76.73 -39.85
C PRO A 18 -46.86 -76.74 -39.73
N GLY A 19 -46.15 -77.40 -40.65
CA GLY A 19 -44.68 -77.36 -40.69
C GLY A 19 -44.13 -75.98 -41.08
N VAL A 20 -44.74 -75.31 -42.05
CA VAL A 20 -44.34 -73.97 -42.53
C VAL A 20 -44.59 -72.91 -41.46
N VAL A 21 -45.74 -72.95 -40.78
CA VAL A 21 -46.07 -72.01 -39.69
C VAL A 21 -45.11 -72.15 -38.51
N LEU A 22 -44.74 -73.38 -38.12
CA LEU A 22 -43.77 -73.62 -37.05
C LEU A 22 -42.38 -73.07 -37.41
N THR A 23 -41.92 -73.26 -38.65
CA THR A 23 -40.63 -72.71 -39.09
C THR A 23 -40.61 -71.18 -39.10
N GLN A 24 -41.69 -70.53 -39.54
CA GLN A 24 -41.80 -69.06 -39.51
C GLN A 24 -41.86 -68.52 -38.08
N LEU A 25 -42.47 -69.25 -37.15
CA LEU A 25 -42.53 -68.86 -35.74
C LEU A 25 -41.14 -68.94 -35.09
N ASP A 26 -40.39 -70.02 -35.36
CA ASP A 26 -39.04 -70.24 -34.86
C ASP A 26 -38.04 -69.21 -35.45
N GLU A 27 -38.16 -68.89 -36.74
CA GLU A 27 -37.36 -67.84 -37.39
C GLU A 27 -37.65 -66.45 -36.79
N LYS A 28 -38.93 -66.13 -36.51
CA LYS A 28 -39.29 -64.89 -35.80
C LYS A 28 -38.75 -64.87 -34.37
N LEU A 29 -38.82 -66.00 -33.66
CA LEU A 29 -38.36 -66.12 -32.27
C LEU A 29 -36.84 -65.90 -32.20
N THR A 30 -36.08 -66.60 -33.04
CA THR A 30 -34.62 -66.46 -33.14
C THR A 30 -34.20 -65.04 -33.54
N LYS A 31 -34.90 -64.39 -34.47
CA LYS A 31 -34.68 -62.98 -34.81
C LYS A 31 -34.94 -62.04 -33.63
N LEU A 32 -36.06 -62.22 -32.93
CA LEU A 32 -36.39 -61.44 -31.74
C LEU A 32 -35.37 -61.62 -30.62
N THR A 33 -34.85 -62.84 -30.44
CA THR A 33 -33.79 -63.13 -29.48
C THR A 33 -32.50 -62.39 -29.84
N ALA A 34 -32.09 -62.43 -31.12
CA ALA A 34 -30.91 -61.71 -31.59
C ALA A 34 -31.06 -60.17 -31.46
N GLU A 35 -32.23 -59.62 -31.81
CA GLU A 35 -32.52 -58.19 -31.63
C GLU A 35 -32.50 -57.78 -30.14
N SER A 36 -33.06 -58.61 -29.25
CA SER A 36 -33.02 -58.38 -27.81
C SER A 36 -31.59 -58.36 -27.27
N GLU A 37 -30.74 -59.28 -27.73
CA GLU A 37 -29.34 -59.38 -27.29
C GLU A 37 -28.52 -58.15 -27.73
N ILE A 38 -28.76 -57.65 -28.95
CA ILE A 38 -28.14 -56.40 -29.44
C ILE A 38 -28.58 -55.20 -28.59
N VAL A 39 -29.89 -55.11 -28.29
CA VAL A 39 -30.42 -54.03 -27.44
C VAL A 39 -29.82 -54.10 -26.04
N GLU A 40 -29.68 -55.30 -25.47
CA GLU A 40 -29.07 -55.50 -24.16
C GLU A 40 -27.61 -55.05 -24.14
N GLN A 41 -26.81 -55.42 -25.15
CA GLN A 41 -25.44 -54.95 -25.29
C GLN A 41 -25.35 -53.42 -25.38
N LEU A 42 -26.20 -52.81 -26.22
CA LEU A 42 -26.24 -51.36 -26.39
C LEU A 42 -26.61 -50.62 -25.09
N VAL A 43 -27.60 -51.14 -24.36
CA VAL A 43 -28.00 -50.59 -23.04
C VAL A 43 -26.85 -50.71 -22.05
N THR A 44 -26.19 -51.87 -22.01
CA THR A 44 -25.07 -52.13 -21.10
C THR A 44 -23.89 -51.19 -21.36
N GLU A 45 -23.50 -51.02 -22.63
CA GLU A 45 -22.46 -50.06 -23.02
C GLU A 45 -22.84 -48.62 -22.65
N LYS A 46 -24.11 -48.25 -22.85
CA LYS A 46 -24.60 -46.91 -22.49
C LYS A 46 -24.55 -46.66 -20.99
N CYS A 47 -24.93 -47.64 -20.17
CA CYS A 47 -24.84 -47.57 -18.72
C CYS A 47 -23.39 -47.36 -18.25
N LEU A 48 -22.45 -48.17 -18.77
CA LEU A 48 -21.02 -48.03 -18.45
C LEU A 48 -20.46 -46.66 -18.87
N SER A 49 -20.90 -46.14 -20.03
CA SER A 49 -20.51 -44.80 -20.47
C SER A 49 -21.06 -43.70 -19.56
N LEU A 50 -22.29 -43.85 -19.05
CA LEU A 50 -22.90 -42.87 -18.15
C LEU A 50 -22.22 -42.86 -16.78
N GLU A 51 -21.85 -44.02 -16.25
CA GLU A 51 -21.07 -44.13 -15.01
C GLU A 51 -19.75 -43.37 -15.10
N LYS A 52 -18.97 -43.60 -16.18
CA LYS A 52 -17.70 -42.88 -16.42
C LYS A 52 -17.88 -41.37 -16.52
N VAL A 53 -18.97 -40.89 -17.13
CA VAL A 53 -19.26 -39.45 -17.22
C VAL A 53 -19.65 -38.90 -15.86
N THR A 54 -20.36 -39.67 -15.04
CA THR A 54 -20.81 -39.27 -13.71
C THR A 54 -19.62 -39.13 -12.77
N GLU A 55 -18.72 -40.11 -12.76
CA GLU A 55 -17.48 -40.08 -11.97
C GLU A 55 -16.60 -38.87 -12.34
N LYS A 56 -16.46 -38.56 -13.64
CA LYS A 56 -15.74 -37.36 -14.10
C LYS A 56 -16.36 -36.06 -13.60
N LYS A 57 -17.70 -35.96 -13.63
CA LYS A 57 -18.41 -34.77 -13.13
C LYS A 57 -18.24 -34.60 -11.63
N GLU A 58 -18.31 -35.69 -10.88
CA GLU A 58 -18.16 -35.67 -9.43
C GLU A 58 -16.75 -35.20 -9.02
N ASN A 59 -15.72 -35.69 -9.71
CA ASN A 59 -14.35 -35.20 -9.54
C ASN A 59 -14.19 -33.71 -9.90
N LEU A 60 -14.84 -33.25 -10.98
CA LEU A 60 -14.83 -31.83 -11.35
C LEU A 60 -15.48 -30.95 -10.30
N ILE A 61 -16.59 -31.40 -9.68
CA ILE A 61 -17.26 -30.68 -8.60
C ILE A 61 -16.34 -30.55 -7.38
N ILE A 62 -15.62 -31.62 -7.02
CA ILE A 62 -14.64 -31.59 -5.92
C ILE A 62 -13.55 -30.54 -6.21
N GLN A 63 -12.98 -30.55 -7.42
CA GLN A 63 -11.96 -29.57 -7.82
C GLN A 63 -12.52 -28.15 -7.80
N GLN A 64 -13.74 -27.94 -8.29
CA GLN A 64 -14.37 -26.62 -8.32
C GLN A 64 -14.62 -26.08 -6.91
N ASN A 65 -15.04 -26.94 -5.97
CA ASN A 65 -15.20 -26.54 -4.57
C ASN A 65 -13.86 -26.17 -3.92
N GLN A 66 -12.79 -26.93 -4.19
CA GLN A 66 -11.44 -26.58 -3.70
C GLN A 66 -10.96 -25.23 -4.23
N ILE A 67 -11.19 -24.96 -5.52
CA ILE A 67 -10.85 -23.66 -6.12
C ILE A 67 -11.66 -22.54 -5.46
N HIS A 68 -12.96 -22.76 -5.26
CA HIS A 68 -13.84 -21.81 -4.61
C HIS A 68 -13.34 -21.46 -3.20
N ASP A 69 -12.99 -22.47 -2.39
CA ASP A 69 -12.51 -22.26 -1.02
C ASP A 69 -11.20 -21.47 -0.99
N VAL A 70 -10.26 -21.77 -1.90
CA VAL A 70 -9.01 -21.02 -2.04
C VAL A 70 -9.29 -19.56 -2.45
N MET A 71 -10.20 -19.34 -3.40
CA MET A 71 -10.59 -17.99 -3.83
C MET A 71 -11.26 -17.22 -2.70
N GLN A 72 -12.15 -17.86 -1.94
CA GLN A 72 -12.85 -17.23 -0.81
C GLN A 72 -11.87 -16.84 0.29
N LYS A 73 -10.90 -17.69 0.61
CA LYS A 73 -9.85 -17.38 1.57
C LYS A 73 -9.02 -16.18 1.13
N ARG A 74 -8.59 -16.15 -0.14
CA ARG A 74 -7.84 -15.01 -0.70
C ARG A 74 -8.65 -13.71 -0.67
N LEU A 75 -9.95 -13.77 -0.95
CA LEU A 75 -10.82 -12.59 -0.90
C LEU A 75 -10.88 -12.00 0.51
N ASN A 76 -11.02 -12.86 1.53
CA ASN A 76 -11.05 -12.43 2.92
C ASN A 76 -9.71 -11.81 3.35
N GLU A 77 -8.59 -12.46 3.00
CA GLU A 77 -7.25 -11.91 3.26
C GLU A 77 -7.08 -10.53 2.62
N LEU A 78 -7.52 -10.37 1.37
CA LEU A 78 -7.41 -9.08 0.67
C LEU A 78 -8.25 -7.98 1.32
N LYS A 79 -9.43 -8.33 1.85
CA LYS A 79 -10.31 -7.40 2.57
C LYS A 79 -9.67 -6.92 3.87
N GLU A 80 -9.11 -7.82 4.67
CA GLU A 80 -8.39 -7.47 5.91
C GLU A 80 -7.16 -6.58 5.63
N HIS A 81 -6.41 -6.87 4.55
CA HIS A 81 -5.28 -6.04 4.15
C HIS A 81 -5.72 -4.63 3.73
N ALA A 82 -6.86 -4.50 3.04
CA ALA A 82 -7.40 -3.20 2.63
C ALA A 82 -7.85 -2.37 3.84
N GLU A 83 -8.53 -2.97 4.82
CA GLU A 83 -8.93 -2.31 6.07
C GLU A 83 -7.70 -1.86 6.87
N THR A 84 -6.71 -2.74 7.02
CA THR A 84 -5.44 -2.42 7.71
C THR A 84 -4.68 -1.30 7.00
N ALA A 85 -4.66 -1.28 5.67
CA ALA A 85 -4.00 -0.24 4.89
C ALA A 85 -4.73 1.11 5.02
N TYR A 86 -6.06 1.10 5.04
CA TYR A 86 -6.88 2.29 5.27
C TYR A 86 -6.60 2.91 6.65
N ASP A 87 -6.61 2.11 7.70
CA ASP A 87 -6.34 2.57 9.07
C ASP A 87 -4.94 3.16 9.22
N LYS A 88 -3.93 2.51 8.63
CA LYS A 88 -2.56 3.04 8.56
C LYS A 88 -2.49 4.37 7.81
N GLY A 89 -3.24 4.51 6.72
CA GLY A 89 -3.33 5.75 5.95
C GLY A 89 -3.97 6.89 6.74
N VAL A 90 -5.06 6.61 7.46
CA VAL A 90 -5.75 7.56 8.33
C VAL A 90 -4.82 7.99 9.48
N PHE A 91 -4.14 7.05 10.13
CA PHE A 91 -3.18 7.33 11.19
C PHE A 91 -2.02 8.20 10.69
N ALA A 92 -1.40 7.85 9.55
CA ALA A 92 -0.30 8.61 8.97
C ALA A 92 -0.71 10.05 8.62
N LYS A 93 -1.93 10.24 8.09
CA LYS A 93 -2.49 11.57 7.81
C LYS A 93 -2.71 12.37 9.10
N SER A 94 -3.29 11.76 10.12
CA SER A 94 -3.52 12.38 11.44
C SER A 94 -2.20 12.80 12.09
N TYR A 95 -1.21 11.91 12.10
CA TYR A 95 0.11 12.17 12.65
C TYR A 95 0.85 13.29 11.88
N GLY A 96 0.72 13.33 10.56
CA GLY A 96 1.26 14.43 9.74
C GLY A 96 0.65 15.80 10.10
N ILE A 97 -0.65 15.85 10.38
CA ILE A 97 -1.32 17.07 10.85
C ILE A 97 -0.79 17.48 12.23
N GLU A 98 -0.63 16.53 13.16
CA GLU A 98 -0.07 16.81 14.49
C GLU A 98 1.35 17.38 14.43
N LEU A 99 2.23 16.76 13.64
CA LEU A 99 3.60 17.24 13.44
C LEU A 99 3.63 18.65 12.80
N SER A 100 2.76 18.91 11.84
CA SER A 100 2.62 20.25 11.23
C SER A 100 2.17 21.29 12.25
N ASN A 101 1.19 20.96 13.09
CA ASN A 101 0.73 21.83 14.17
C ASN A 101 1.83 22.08 15.21
N ARG A 102 2.60 21.04 15.56
CA ARG A 102 3.73 21.18 16.50
C ARG A 102 4.83 22.08 15.92
N ARG A 103 5.15 21.92 14.64
CA ARG A 103 6.12 22.76 13.93
C ARG A 103 5.69 24.22 13.91
N THR A 104 4.45 24.50 13.52
CA THR A 104 3.92 25.87 13.47
C THR A 104 3.88 26.53 14.85
N ALA A 105 3.55 25.77 15.90
CA ALA A 105 3.62 26.26 17.29
C ALA A 105 5.06 26.63 17.69
N CYS A 106 6.04 25.77 17.40
CA CYS A 106 7.45 26.04 17.67
C CYS A 106 7.97 27.25 16.90
N GLU A 107 7.60 27.40 15.63
CA GLU A 107 7.96 28.57 14.81
C GLU A 107 7.37 29.88 15.37
N LYS A 108 6.13 29.84 15.86
CA LYS A 108 5.48 30.98 16.52
C LYS A 108 6.21 31.38 17.79
N GLU A 109 6.53 30.41 18.64
CA GLU A 109 7.25 30.65 19.89
C GLU A 109 8.66 31.20 19.63
N ARG A 110 9.40 30.60 18.69
CA ARG A 110 10.72 31.10 18.25
C ARG A 110 10.65 32.56 17.80
N LYS A 111 9.64 32.92 17.00
CA LYS A 111 9.44 34.31 16.56
C LYS A 111 9.13 35.24 17.74
N ASN A 112 8.29 34.81 18.68
CA ASN A 112 7.95 35.57 19.87
C ASN A 112 9.19 35.83 20.75
N ILE A 113 9.98 34.79 21.04
CA ILE A 113 11.23 34.91 21.81
C ILE A 113 12.19 35.87 21.12
N LYS A 114 12.38 35.73 19.80
CA LYS A 114 13.24 36.66 19.03
C LYS A 114 12.77 38.11 19.17
N GLN A 115 11.47 38.36 19.06
CA GLN A 115 10.90 39.71 19.19
C GLN A 115 11.06 40.29 20.60
N GLN A 116 10.80 39.48 21.64
CA GLN A 116 11.01 39.88 23.02
C GLN A 116 12.48 40.21 23.30
N MET A 117 13.42 39.39 22.83
CA MET A 117 14.85 39.63 22.96
C MET A 117 15.28 40.91 22.23
N SER A 118 14.83 41.08 20.97
CA SER A 118 15.08 42.28 20.16
C SER A 118 14.61 43.54 20.88
N SER A 119 13.35 43.55 21.35
CA SER A 119 12.78 44.69 22.08
C SER A 119 13.52 44.97 23.40
N PHE A 120 13.93 43.95 24.14
CA PHE A 120 14.71 44.10 25.38
C PHE A 120 16.08 44.73 25.09
N LEU A 121 16.82 44.19 24.13
CA LEU A 121 18.16 44.66 23.78
C LEU A 121 18.12 46.07 23.21
N SER A 122 17.17 46.37 22.31
CA SER A 122 17.00 47.71 21.76
C SER A 122 16.62 48.75 22.81
N LYS A 123 15.85 48.38 23.85
CA LYS A 123 15.45 49.28 24.94
C LYS A 123 16.60 49.58 25.92
N HIS A 124 17.41 48.58 26.25
CA HIS A 124 18.43 48.69 27.31
C HIS A 124 19.86 48.94 26.78
N PHE A 125 20.13 48.58 25.54
CA PHE A 125 21.41 48.81 24.86
C PHE A 125 21.20 49.57 23.54
N PRO A 126 20.61 50.78 23.58
CA PRO A 126 20.42 51.58 22.38
C PRO A 126 21.79 51.97 21.81
N ASN A 127 21.99 51.76 20.51
CA ASN A 127 23.12 52.38 19.81
C ASN A 127 22.92 53.90 19.91
N GLY A 128 23.85 54.60 20.56
CA GLY A 128 23.68 55.99 20.96
C GLY A 128 23.23 56.91 19.82
N ASP A 129 21.93 57.22 19.79
CA ASP A 129 21.32 58.22 18.91
C ASP A 129 20.27 59.07 19.63
N SER A 130 20.11 58.92 20.96
CA SER A 130 19.26 59.79 21.77
C SER A 130 20.06 60.47 22.89
N THR A 131 20.38 61.75 22.61
CA THR A 131 20.45 62.88 23.55
C THR A 131 21.62 63.04 24.53
N GLN A 132 22.80 62.44 24.31
CA GLN A 132 24.03 62.90 25.00
C GLN A 132 25.26 62.80 24.07
N GLN A 133 25.69 63.93 23.49
CA GLN A 133 27.02 64.08 22.92
C GLN A 133 28.06 64.06 24.04
N SER A 134 28.99 63.10 24.05
CA SER A 134 30.43 63.33 24.25
C SER A 134 31.20 62.01 24.19
N LEU A 135 32.20 61.93 23.30
CA LEU A 135 33.29 60.93 23.17
C LEU A 135 33.20 59.77 22.14
N LEU A 136 32.07 59.45 21.50
CA LEU A 136 32.02 58.26 20.62
C LEU A 136 31.41 58.53 19.23
N THR A 137 32.09 59.34 18.40
CA THR A 137 31.77 59.51 16.97
C THR A 137 32.02 58.28 16.08
N GLN A 138 32.33 57.12 16.67
CA GLN A 138 32.57 55.84 15.97
C GLN A 138 31.47 54.79 16.18
N THR A 139 30.50 55.01 17.07
CA THR A 139 29.50 53.97 17.43
C THR A 139 28.49 53.65 16.34
N SER A 140 28.29 54.54 15.37
CA SER A 140 27.43 54.30 14.21
C SER A 140 27.97 53.22 13.25
N ARG A 141 29.23 52.78 13.42
CA ARG A 141 29.86 51.72 12.62
C ARG A 141 29.81 50.33 13.26
N PHE A 142 29.41 50.22 14.53
CA PHE A 142 29.37 48.92 15.21
C PHE A 142 28.04 48.21 15.00
N ILE A 143 28.09 46.89 14.86
CA ILE A 143 26.90 46.06 14.86
C ILE A 143 26.18 46.16 16.21
N LYS A 144 24.85 46.16 16.16
CA LYS A 144 23.99 46.14 17.36
C LYS A 144 24.24 44.86 18.16
N LEU A 145 24.13 44.95 19.48
CA LEU A 145 24.21 43.78 20.36
C LEU A 145 23.17 42.72 19.98
N GLU A 146 21.96 43.15 19.62
CA GLU A 146 20.89 42.28 19.10
C GLU A 146 21.33 41.44 17.91
N GLN A 147 21.99 42.06 16.92
CA GLN A 147 22.49 41.36 15.74
C GLN A 147 23.56 40.34 16.11
N MET A 148 24.49 40.70 17.01
CA MET A 148 25.55 39.80 17.46
C MET A 148 24.98 38.57 18.18
N VAL A 149 23.95 38.75 19.01
CA VAL A 149 23.25 37.63 19.68
C VAL A 149 22.48 36.78 18.67
N GLU A 150 21.80 37.38 17.70
CA GLU A 150 21.12 36.64 16.64
C GLU A 150 22.09 35.80 15.80
N ASP A 151 23.24 36.36 15.43
CA ASP A 151 24.26 35.65 14.65
C ASP A 151 24.81 34.45 15.44
N LEU A 152 25.05 34.62 16.75
CA LEU A 152 25.49 33.54 17.63
C LEU A 152 24.45 32.42 17.74
N ILE A 153 23.17 32.75 17.93
CA ILE A 153 22.07 31.78 17.97
C ILE A 153 21.95 31.05 16.62
N THR A 154 22.03 31.80 15.52
CA THR A 154 21.91 31.26 14.16
C THR A 154 23.04 30.29 13.85
N LEU A 155 24.28 30.62 14.25
CA LEU A 155 25.44 29.74 14.12
C LEU A 155 25.30 28.48 14.98
N ALA A 156 24.86 28.63 16.23
CA ALA A 156 24.65 27.50 17.13
C ALA A 156 23.60 26.50 16.60
N ILE A 157 22.52 27.00 16.00
CA ILE A 157 21.43 26.15 15.48
C ILE A 157 21.76 25.56 14.11
N ASN A 158 22.24 26.37 13.17
CA ASN A 158 22.37 25.96 11.77
C ASN A 158 23.75 25.39 11.41
N LYS A 159 24.78 25.65 12.23
CA LYS A 159 26.16 25.18 12.00
C LYS A 159 26.77 24.60 13.27
N PRO A 160 26.23 23.49 13.80
CA PRO A 160 26.73 22.90 15.06
C PRO A 160 28.20 22.44 14.98
N GLU A 161 28.68 22.07 13.80
CA GLU A 161 30.07 21.65 13.55
C GLU A 161 31.08 22.81 13.66
N ASP A 162 30.66 24.04 13.36
CA ASP A 162 31.49 25.25 13.43
C ASP A 162 30.65 26.46 13.89
N PRO A 163 30.29 26.52 15.18
CA PRO A 163 29.37 27.53 15.72
C PRO A 163 30.09 28.83 16.11
N TYR A 164 31.24 29.12 15.50
CA TYR A 164 32.09 30.26 15.88
C TYR A 164 31.82 31.49 15.01
N LEU A 165 31.47 32.59 15.67
CA LEU A 165 31.44 33.93 15.08
C LEU A 165 32.85 34.53 15.11
N ARG A 166 33.32 35.01 13.96
CA ARG A 166 34.61 35.71 13.86
C ARG A 166 34.43 37.20 14.13
N LEU A 167 35.07 37.67 15.20
CA LEU A 167 35.15 39.06 15.58
C LEU A 167 36.00 39.86 14.58
N GLY A 168 35.53 41.04 14.25
CA GLY A 168 36.16 41.99 13.34
C GLY A 168 35.95 43.42 13.82
N ALA A 169 36.46 44.41 13.06
CA ALA A 169 36.42 45.82 13.44
C ALA A 169 35.00 46.39 13.66
N GLN A 170 33.98 45.75 13.11
CA GLN A 170 32.56 46.09 13.30
C GLN A 170 31.95 45.59 14.62
N HIS A 171 32.66 44.75 15.37
CA HIS A 171 32.19 44.22 16.66
C HIS A 171 32.70 45.11 17.79
N SER A 172 31.77 45.75 18.50
CA SER A 172 32.10 46.62 19.65
C SER A 172 32.70 45.79 20.79
N PRO A 173 33.92 46.11 21.27
CA PRO A 173 34.54 45.38 22.38
C PRO A 173 33.67 45.34 23.66
N PRO A 174 32.98 46.42 24.08
CA PRO A 174 32.01 46.36 25.19
C PRO A 174 30.91 45.31 25.02
N HIS A 175 30.37 45.14 23.81
CA HIS A 175 29.34 44.13 23.55
C HIS A 175 29.91 42.71 23.65
N VAL A 176 31.12 42.51 23.12
CA VAL A 176 31.82 41.21 23.20
C VAL A 176 32.10 40.86 24.67
N GLU A 177 32.66 41.79 25.44
CA GLU A 177 32.96 41.55 26.86
C GLU A 177 31.71 41.31 27.70
N LEU A 178 30.60 42.00 27.40
CA LEU A 178 29.31 41.73 28.06
C LEU A 178 28.84 40.29 27.81
N LEU A 179 28.88 39.81 26.56
CA LEU A 179 28.48 38.45 26.22
C LEU A 179 29.34 37.39 26.92
N LEU A 180 30.64 37.65 27.05
CA LEU A 180 31.57 36.77 27.76
C LEU A 180 31.34 36.81 29.27
N SER A 181 31.18 38.00 29.85
CA SER A 181 30.98 38.21 31.29
C SER A 181 29.67 37.60 31.78
N CYS A 182 28.61 37.71 30.98
CA CYS A 182 27.33 37.06 31.27
C CYS A 182 27.32 35.56 30.97
N SER A 183 28.45 34.97 30.55
CA SER A 183 28.55 33.55 30.15
C SER A 183 27.54 33.16 29.07
N ILE A 184 27.15 34.10 28.21
CA ILE A 184 26.28 33.86 27.05
C ILE A 184 27.12 33.30 25.89
N ALA A 185 28.37 33.77 25.78
CA ALA A 185 29.34 33.29 24.80
C ALA A 185 30.64 32.85 25.47
N ALA A 186 31.42 32.03 24.77
CA ALA A 186 32.79 31.67 25.13
C ALA A 186 33.75 31.89 23.96
N ARG A 187 34.99 32.27 24.28
CA ARG A 187 36.07 32.39 23.28
C ARG A 187 36.53 31.01 22.81
N HIS A 188 37.00 30.94 21.58
CA HIS A 188 37.65 29.75 21.05
C HIS A 188 38.98 29.48 21.81
N PRO A 189 39.26 28.23 22.23
CA PRO A 189 40.46 27.93 23.03
C PRO A 189 41.79 28.36 22.40
N SER A 190 41.87 28.27 21.07
CA SER A 190 43.09 28.56 20.31
C SER A 190 43.04 29.85 19.49
N ASP A 191 41.89 30.52 19.38
CA ASP A 191 41.70 31.69 18.51
C ASP A 191 40.92 32.79 19.25
N PRO A 192 41.59 33.83 19.76
CA PRO A 192 40.92 34.87 20.55
C PRO A 192 39.95 35.72 19.70
N THR A 193 40.03 35.64 18.37
CA THR A 193 39.16 36.37 17.44
C THR A 193 37.83 35.64 17.18
N LYS A 194 37.61 34.47 17.78
CA LYS A 194 36.39 33.69 17.60
C LYS A 194 35.64 33.53 18.92
N ILE A 195 34.33 33.69 18.87
CA ILE A 195 33.41 33.41 19.99
C ILE A 195 32.28 32.50 19.53
N LYS A 196 31.78 31.63 20.39
CA LYS A 196 30.58 30.82 20.15
C LYS A 196 29.58 31.00 21.28
N MET A 197 28.32 30.68 21.02
CA MET A 197 27.32 30.62 22.08
C MET A 197 27.67 29.50 23.07
N ASN A 198 27.49 29.77 24.37
CA ASN A 198 27.60 28.70 25.36
C ASN A 198 26.43 27.73 25.22
N GLN A 199 26.67 26.47 25.59
CA GLN A 199 25.60 25.49 25.66
C GLN A 199 24.58 25.97 26.69
N LEU A 200 23.35 26.19 26.24
CA LEU A 200 22.22 26.37 27.12
C LEU A 200 21.93 24.99 27.70
N ASN A 201 22.37 24.74 28.94
CA ASN A 201 21.97 23.54 29.69
C ASN A 201 20.45 23.63 29.92
N ILE A 202 19.68 22.97 29.06
CA ILE A 202 18.23 22.76 29.19
C ILE A 202 17.99 21.27 29.30
#